data_AF-A0ABD1CGR0-F1
#
_entry.id   AF-A0ABD1CGR0-F1
#
_cell.length_a   1.000
_cell.length_b   1.000
_cell.length_c   1.000
_cell.angle_alpha   90.00
_cell.angle_beta   90.00
_cell.angle_gamma   90.00
#
_symmetry.space_group_name_H-M   'P 1'
#
loop_
_entity.id
_entity.type
_entity.pdbx_description
1 polymer ?
#
loop_
_entity_poly.entity_id
_entity_poly.type
_entity_poly.pdbx_seq_one_letter_code
_entity_poly.pdbx_strand_id
1 'polypeptide(L)'
;MEMCTFIWSEYDRGFGNMNGEFWLGLGKIHELTYSRRYELHVILEDWDGVRAVARYSDFLVAGPEEGFMLRSLGNFSGSAGDSLRNHLGMKFTTFDVDNDERVQLIHPQPGFRDPFEVFCDQEYEGGGWIVVQNRYDGSVHFYRGWNDYERGFGDLEGEMWLGLGKIHELTYSRRYELHVILEDWDGVRAIDRYSSFLVAGPEEGYMLRNLGNFSGSAGDSLTNYDLDMAEMAEERKERQKSTENSQIELLVRLLQQQNEHLTMKLQRLEDHYTNLTNVRQEQKEDSIISYFK
;
A
#
# COMPACT_ATOMS: atom_id res chain seq x y z
N MET A 1 14.70 8.68 -26.04
CA MET A 1 14.69 7.38 -25.34
C MET A 1 13.70 7.51 -24.20
N GLU A 2 12.63 6.71 -24.15
CA GLU A 2 11.61 6.84 -23.08
C GLU A 2 12.20 6.36 -21.75
N MET A 3 12.35 7.26 -20.77
CA MET A 3 12.98 6.96 -19.47
C MET A 3 12.18 5.95 -18.61
N CYS A 4 10.95 5.59 -19.01
CA CYS A 4 10.10 4.64 -18.30
C CYS A 4 10.32 3.16 -18.67
N THR A 5 11.30 2.82 -19.50
CA THR A 5 11.55 1.40 -19.88
C THR A 5 12.67 0.72 -19.11
N PHE A 6 13.45 1.47 -18.32
CA PHE A 6 14.63 0.94 -17.64
C PHE A 6 14.33 0.56 -16.20
N ILE A 7 14.72 -0.65 -15.80
CA ILE A 7 14.56 -1.17 -14.43
C ILE A 7 15.66 -0.65 -13.50
N TRP A 8 15.50 -0.76 -12.18
CA TRP A 8 16.45 -0.32 -11.16
C TRP A 8 17.88 -0.75 -11.45
N SER A 9 18.08 -2.02 -11.83
CA SER A 9 19.42 -2.56 -12.14
C SER A 9 20.12 -1.88 -13.32
N GLU A 10 19.38 -1.23 -14.21
CA GLU A 10 19.91 -0.49 -15.34
C GLU A 10 20.26 0.95 -14.93
N TYR A 11 19.41 1.59 -14.12
CA TYR A 11 19.73 2.88 -13.51
C TYR A 11 20.93 2.81 -12.57
N ASP A 12 21.12 1.70 -11.87
CA ASP A 12 22.31 1.47 -11.03
C ASP A 12 23.59 1.31 -11.88
N ARG A 13 23.58 0.43 -12.88
CA ARG A 13 24.76 0.15 -13.72
C ARG A 13 25.08 1.25 -14.74
N GLY A 14 24.06 2.01 -15.16
CA GLY A 14 24.12 2.95 -16.28
C GLY A 14 23.77 2.31 -17.62
N PHE A 15 23.39 3.14 -18.58
CA PHE A 15 22.98 2.72 -19.92
C PHE A 15 23.29 3.81 -20.98
N GLY A 16 23.14 3.46 -22.26
CA GLY A 16 23.42 4.36 -23.39
C GLY A 16 24.89 4.35 -23.83
N ASN A 17 25.32 5.41 -24.51
CA ASN A 17 26.64 5.52 -25.15
C ASN A 17 27.33 6.83 -24.77
N MET A 18 28.57 6.76 -24.25
CA MET A 18 29.34 7.94 -23.82
C MET A 18 29.65 8.95 -24.94
N ASN A 19 29.57 8.51 -26.21
CA ASN A 19 29.71 9.40 -27.36
C ASN A 19 28.37 10.04 -27.80
N GLY A 20 27.29 9.79 -27.07
CA GLY A 20 25.93 10.27 -27.37
C GLY A 20 25.10 10.40 -26.09
N GLU A 21 23.85 9.92 -26.11
CA GLU A 21 22.97 9.91 -24.94
C GLU A 21 23.34 8.74 -24.01
N PHE A 22 23.57 9.04 -22.73
CA PHE A 22 23.85 8.04 -21.72
C PHE A 22 23.40 8.46 -20.32
N TRP A 23 23.22 7.45 -19.47
CA TRP A 23 23.13 7.58 -18.02
C TRP A 23 24.35 6.89 -17.41
N LEU A 24 25.08 7.59 -16.54
CA LEU A 24 26.36 7.10 -16.00
C LEU A 24 26.19 5.86 -15.11
N GLY A 25 25.06 5.75 -14.42
CA GLY A 25 24.76 4.75 -13.41
C GLY A 25 24.89 5.31 -11.99
N LEU A 26 23.91 5.02 -11.14
CA LEU A 26 23.87 5.51 -9.75
C LEU A 26 25.07 5.02 -8.94
N GLY A 27 25.50 3.77 -9.09
CA GLY A 27 26.69 3.25 -8.42
C GLY A 27 27.94 4.07 -8.73
N LYS A 28 28.15 4.43 -10.00
CA LYS A 28 29.29 5.26 -10.42
C LYS A 28 29.16 6.71 -9.93
N ILE A 29 27.95 7.28 -9.96
CA ILE A 29 27.67 8.63 -9.46
C ILE A 29 27.95 8.70 -7.95
N HIS A 30 27.51 7.71 -7.19
CA HIS A 30 27.80 7.57 -5.77
C HIS A 30 29.32 7.51 -5.53
N GLU A 31 30.04 6.58 -6.17
CA GLU A 31 31.49 6.44 -6.00
C GLU A 31 32.24 7.75 -6.28
N LEU A 32 31.87 8.46 -7.35
CA LEU A 32 32.43 9.76 -7.68
C LEU A 32 32.17 10.77 -6.59
N THR A 33 30.90 11.01 -6.25
CA THR A 33 30.50 12.07 -5.31
C THR A 33 30.91 11.79 -3.87
N TYR A 34 31.08 10.52 -3.49
CA TYR A 34 31.55 10.12 -2.16
C TYR A 34 33.07 10.27 -2.01
N SER A 35 33.84 10.09 -3.08
CA SER A 35 35.31 10.15 -3.02
C SER A 35 35.87 11.51 -2.61
N ARG A 36 35.16 12.59 -2.91
CA ARG A 36 35.46 13.99 -2.54
C ARG A 36 34.28 14.87 -2.90
N ARG A 37 34.31 16.14 -2.50
CA ARG A 37 33.28 17.11 -2.89
C ARG A 37 33.33 17.37 -4.40
N TYR A 38 32.18 17.27 -5.04
CA TYR A 38 31.97 17.58 -6.45
C TYR A 38 30.90 18.66 -6.62
N GLU A 39 31.04 19.48 -7.65
CA GLU A 39 30.01 20.40 -8.11
C GLU A 39 29.19 19.70 -9.22
N LEU A 40 27.86 19.78 -9.15
CA LEU A 40 26.99 19.39 -10.25
C LEU A 40 26.67 20.61 -11.11
N HIS A 41 26.88 20.49 -12.42
CA HIS A 41 26.60 21.52 -13.41
C HIS A 41 25.67 20.95 -14.47
N VAL A 42 24.40 21.36 -14.43
CA VAL A 42 23.36 20.97 -15.40
C VAL A 42 23.23 22.08 -16.43
N ILE A 43 23.34 21.72 -17.71
CA ILE A 43 23.20 22.62 -18.85
C ILE A 43 22.01 22.15 -19.67
N LEU A 44 21.02 23.02 -19.84
CA LEU A 44 19.84 22.81 -20.67
C LEU A 44 19.92 23.76 -21.86
N GLU A 45 19.59 23.28 -23.05
CA GLU A 45 19.55 24.08 -24.28
C GLU A 45 18.23 23.78 -25.00
N ASP A 46 17.53 24.82 -25.42
CA ASP A 46 16.31 24.68 -26.23
C ASP A 46 16.61 24.66 -27.73
N TRP A 47 15.57 24.53 -28.54
CA TRP A 47 15.67 24.44 -30.00
C TRP A 47 16.16 25.74 -30.66
N ASP A 48 16.07 26.87 -29.97
CA ASP A 48 16.55 28.18 -30.42
C ASP A 48 18.00 28.44 -29.96
N GLY A 49 18.62 27.49 -29.25
CA GLY A 49 19.98 27.57 -28.73
C GLY A 49 20.10 28.39 -27.43
N VAL A 50 18.99 28.73 -26.78
CA VAL A 50 19.01 29.43 -25.49
C VAL A 50 19.39 28.45 -24.40
N ARG A 51 20.38 28.84 -23.58
CA ARG A 51 20.92 27.99 -22.52
C ARG A 51 20.42 28.42 -21.13
N ALA A 52 19.95 27.44 -20.36
CA ALA A 52 19.71 27.57 -18.94
C ALA A 52 20.68 26.68 -18.16
N VAL A 53 21.16 27.16 -17.02
CA VAL A 53 22.19 26.48 -16.23
C VAL A 53 21.75 26.35 -14.77
N ALA A 54 21.94 25.19 -14.15
CA ALA A 54 21.84 25.00 -12.70
C ALA A 54 23.17 24.45 -12.15
N ARG A 55 23.67 25.04 -11.07
CA ARG A 55 24.91 24.65 -10.40
C ARG A 55 24.67 24.42 -8.92
N TYR A 56 25.28 23.36 -8.40
CA TYR A 56 25.17 22.90 -7.02
C TYR A 56 26.56 22.66 -6.47
N SER A 57 26.97 23.46 -5.47
CA SER A 57 28.37 23.50 -5.03
C SER A 57 28.86 22.26 -4.28
N ASP A 58 27.95 21.36 -3.88
CA ASP A 58 28.27 20.16 -3.11
C ASP A 58 27.27 19.05 -3.42
N PHE A 59 27.40 18.42 -4.59
CA PHE A 59 26.52 17.33 -5.02
C PHE A 59 26.99 15.99 -4.46
N LEU A 60 26.16 15.37 -3.63
CA LEU A 60 26.44 14.08 -2.99
C LEU A 60 25.24 13.15 -3.06
N VAL A 61 25.47 11.96 -3.58
CA VAL A 61 24.49 10.87 -3.63
C VAL A 61 24.92 9.77 -2.67
N ALA A 62 24.00 9.28 -1.84
CA ALA A 62 24.25 8.20 -0.88
C ALA A 62 24.45 6.84 -1.58
N GLY A 63 24.87 5.83 -0.84
CA GLY A 63 25.11 4.49 -1.38
C GLY A 63 23.83 3.71 -1.65
N PRO A 64 23.94 2.52 -2.26
CA PRO A 64 22.79 1.64 -2.51
C PRO A 64 22.06 1.23 -1.22
N GLU A 65 22.77 1.12 -0.10
CA GLU A 65 22.20 0.82 1.22
C GLU A 65 21.24 1.90 1.75
N GLU A 66 21.30 3.10 1.17
CA GLU A 66 20.42 4.22 1.48
C GLU A 66 19.56 4.62 0.27
N GLY A 67 19.39 3.72 -0.71
CA GLY A 67 18.53 3.93 -1.87
C GLY A 67 18.96 5.11 -2.74
N PHE A 68 20.28 5.38 -2.83
CA PHE A 68 20.84 6.50 -3.58
C PHE A 68 20.24 7.86 -3.24
N MET A 69 19.93 8.08 -1.96
CA MET A 69 19.39 9.34 -1.45
C MET A 69 20.24 10.55 -1.87
N LEU A 70 19.58 11.64 -2.28
CA LEU A 70 20.22 12.91 -2.55
C LEU A 70 20.63 13.57 -1.23
N ARG A 71 21.90 13.41 -0.84
CA ARG A 71 22.39 13.75 0.49
C ARG A 71 22.83 15.21 0.62
N SER A 72 23.43 15.77 -0.42
CA SER A 72 23.88 17.17 -0.40
C SER A 72 23.77 17.79 -1.79
N LEU A 73 23.48 19.09 -1.79
CA LEU A 73 23.49 19.95 -2.99
C LEU A 73 24.35 21.21 -2.79
N GLY A 74 24.69 21.57 -1.55
CA GLY A 74 25.34 22.86 -1.26
C GLY A 74 24.54 24.08 -1.72
N ASN A 75 25.25 25.14 -2.08
CA ASN A 75 24.65 26.38 -2.58
C ASN A 75 24.26 26.23 -4.05
N PHE A 76 23.07 26.73 -4.38
CA PHE A 76 22.59 26.79 -5.75
C PHE A 76 23.03 28.09 -6.43
N SER A 77 23.33 28.03 -7.73
CA SER A 77 23.45 29.20 -8.61
C SER A 77 23.09 28.85 -10.04
N GLY A 78 22.64 29.82 -10.83
CA GLY A 78 22.31 29.59 -12.25
C GLY A 78 21.03 30.28 -12.71
N SER A 79 20.69 30.07 -13.97
CA SER A 79 19.49 30.61 -14.63
C SER A 79 18.35 29.59 -14.77
N ALA A 80 18.63 28.29 -14.66
CA ALA A 80 17.62 27.24 -14.54
C ALA A 80 17.18 27.16 -13.08
N GLY A 81 15.88 27.10 -12.78
CA GLY A 81 15.39 27.07 -11.38
C GLY A 81 16.00 25.95 -10.51
N ASP A 82 15.99 26.13 -9.19
CA ASP A 82 16.52 25.16 -8.20
C ASP A 82 15.55 23.98 -7.99
N SER A 83 15.39 23.13 -9.00
CA SER A 83 14.46 22.00 -8.95
C SER A 83 14.91 20.87 -8.04
N LEU A 84 16.23 20.63 -7.90
CA LEU A 84 16.73 19.51 -7.09
C LEU A 84 16.58 19.74 -5.59
N ARG A 85 16.44 21.00 -5.13
CA ARG A 85 16.29 21.29 -3.69
C ARG A 85 15.11 20.58 -3.05
N ASN A 86 14.00 20.47 -3.78
CA ASN A 86 12.78 19.81 -3.29
C ASN A 86 12.96 18.30 -3.07
N HIS A 87 14.00 17.71 -3.66
CA HIS A 87 14.33 16.30 -3.56
C HIS A 87 15.48 16.01 -2.59
N LEU A 88 15.98 17.03 -1.88
CA LEU A 88 17.03 16.83 -0.89
C LEU A 88 16.54 15.94 0.25
N GLY A 89 17.24 14.84 0.50
CA GLY A 89 16.87 13.82 1.48
C GLY A 89 15.92 12.74 0.93
N MET A 90 15.41 12.88 -0.30
CA MET A 90 14.62 11.83 -0.93
C MET A 90 15.52 10.74 -1.51
N LYS A 91 15.04 9.50 -1.47
CA LYS A 91 15.65 8.34 -2.14
C LYS A 91 15.36 8.40 -3.65
N PHE A 92 16.18 7.69 -4.43
CA PHE A 92 15.96 7.56 -5.86
C PHE A 92 14.83 6.56 -6.11
N THR A 93 13.89 6.88 -7.01
CA THR A 93 12.76 6.01 -7.37
C THR A 93 12.86 5.62 -8.85
N THR A 94 12.60 4.36 -9.18
CA THR A 94 12.37 3.88 -10.56
C THR A 94 10.97 3.28 -10.66
N PHE A 95 10.50 2.98 -11.88
CA PHE A 95 9.14 2.44 -12.05
C PHE A 95 8.94 1.08 -11.34
N ASP A 96 10.02 0.31 -11.18
CA ASP A 96 10.04 -1.02 -10.56
C ASP A 96 10.51 -1.02 -9.10
N VAL A 97 11.03 0.10 -8.60
CA VAL A 97 11.46 0.28 -7.21
C VAL A 97 11.09 1.70 -6.76
N ASP A 98 9.92 1.79 -6.12
CA ASP A 98 9.43 3.03 -5.50
C ASP A 98 10.01 3.21 -4.10
N ASN A 99 10.77 4.28 -3.90
CA ASN A 99 11.36 4.65 -2.61
C ASN A 99 10.73 5.91 -1.99
N ASP A 100 9.53 6.28 -2.41
CA ASP A 100 8.74 7.36 -1.84
C ASP A 100 8.38 7.04 -0.36
N GLU A 101 8.27 8.04 0.53
CA GLU A 101 7.75 7.82 1.90
C GLU A 101 6.26 7.44 1.84
N ARG A 102 5.99 6.12 1.80
CA ARG A 102 4.63 5.57 1.74
C ARG A 102 3.93 5.53 3.10
N VAL A 103 4.67 5.52 4.20
CA VAL A 103 4.11 5.66 5.56
C VAL A 103 3.98 7.13 5.90
N GLN A 104 2.76 7.57 6.22
CA GLN A 104 2.44 8.96 6.54
C GLN A 104 1.81 9.09 7.93
N LEU A 105 2.23 10.08 8.69
CA LEU A 105 1.60 10.47 9.95
C LEU A 105 0.38 11.36 9.67
N ILE A 106 -0.82 10.86 9.95
CA ILE A 106 -2.07 11.57 9.69
C ILE A 106 -2.76 12.01 10.99
N HIS A 107 -3.58 13.06 10.88
CA HIS A 107 -4.40 13.59 11.98
C HIS A 107 -5.88 13.66 11.55
N PRO A 108 -6.69 12.63 11.82
CA PRO A 108 -8.11 12.67 11.48
C PRO A 108 -8.84 13.76 12.28
N GLN A 109 -9.53 14.66 11.59
CA GLN A 109 -10.36 15.72 12.18
C GLN A 109 -11.76 15.66 11.57
N PRO A 110 -12.83 15.92 12.35
CA PRO A 110 -12.85 16.44 13.71
C PRO A 110 -12.95 15.35 14.79
N GLY A 111 -12.37 15.60 15.98
CA GLY A 111 -12.69 14.86 17.21
C GLY A 111 -11.56 14.05 17.81
N PHE A 112 -10.52 13.73 17.04
CA PHE A 112 -9.36 12.95 17.51
C PHE A 112 -8.11 13.83 17.57
N ARG A 113 -7.31 13.66 18.63
CA ARG A 113 -6.18 14.58 18.93
C ARG A 113 -4.82 14.02 18.59
N ASP A 114 -4.68 12.70 18.65
CA ASP A 114 -3.38 12.06 18.49
C ASP A 114 -3.22 11.60 17.03
N PRO A 115 -2.09 11.96 16.37
CA PRO A 115 -1.80 11.42 15.06
C PRO A 115 -1.46 9.93 15.11
N PHE A 116 -1.60 9.27 13.97
CA PHE A 116 -1.08 7.92 13.79
C PHE A 116 -0.57 7.70 12.37
N GLU A 117 0.32 6.73 12.24
CA GLU A 117 0.91 6.33 10.96
C GLU A 117 -0.06 5.44 10.18
N VAL A 118 -0.11 5.68 8.86
CA VAL A 118 -0.83 4.87 7.88
C VAL A 118 0.04 4.62 6.67
N PHE A 119 -0.21 3.53 5.94
CA PHE A 119 0.38 3.33 4.64
C PHE A 119 -0.52 3.92 3.55
N CYS A 120 0.05 4.82 2.75
CA CYS A 120 -0.61 5.47 1.64
C CYS A 120 -0.15 4.85 0.32
N ASP A 121 -1.08 4.20 -0.39
CA ASP A 121 -0.85 3.77 -1.77
C ASP A 121 -1.07 4.97 -2.70
N GLN A 122 0.03 5.41 -3.33
CA GLN A 122 0.06 6.54 -4.26
C GLN A 122 -0.01 6.10 -5.73
N GLU A 123 -0.01 4.79 -6.00
CA GLU A 123 0.03 4.24 -7.36
C GLU A 123 -1.36 3.80 -7.81
N TYR A 124 -2.12 3.15 -6.93
CA TYR A 124 -3.44 2.63 -7.26
C TYR A 124 -4.44 3.76 -7.59
N GLU A 125 -5.03 3.72 -8.78
CA GLU A 125 -6.03 4.68 -9.29
C GLU A 125 -5.69 6.17 -9.04
N GLY A 126 -4.45 6.55 -9.30
CA GLY A 126 -3.98 7.94 -9.15
C GLY A 126 -3.75 8.35 -7.69
N GLY A 127 -3.61 7.38 -6.79
CA GLY A 127 -3.11 7.56 -5.42
C GLY A 127 -4.13 8.13 -4.44
N GLY A 128 -3.61 8.47 -3.25
CA GLY A 128 -4.40 8.99 -2.13
C GLY A 128 -5.21 7.93 -1.37
N TRP A 129 -4.85 6.65 -1.51
CA TRP A 129 -5.52 5.56 -0.81
C TRP A 129 -4.80 5.24 0.49
N ILE A 130 -5.56 5.10 1.57
CA ILE A 130 -5.05 4.59 2.83
C ILE A 130 -5.28 3.08 2.85
N VAL A 131 -4.22 2.28 2.97
CA VAL A 131 -4.33 0.83 3.14
C VAL A 131 -4.71 0.53 4.58
N VAL A 132 -5.75 -0.28 4.77
CA VAL A 132 -6.25 -0.66 6.11
C VAL A 132 -6.11 -2.13 6.44
N GLN A 133 -5.94 -2.95 5.40
CA GLN A 133 -5.58 -4.35 5.50
C GLN A 133 -4.74 -4.71 4.28
N ASN A 134 -3.65 -5.44 4.50
CA ASN A 134 -2.85 -6.02 3.42
C ASN A 134 -2.45 -7.47 3.78
N ARG A 135 -2.64 -8.41 2.84
CA ARG A 135 -2.22 -9.82 2.89
C ARG A 135 -1.63 -10.21 1.55
N TYR A 136 -0.54 -10.96 1.54
CA TYR A 136 0.06 -11.48 0.30
C TYR A 136 1.05 -12.63 0.50
N ASP A 137 1.57 -12.88 1.70
CA ASP A 137 2.62 -13.90 1.93
C ASP A 137 2.45 -14.72 3.22
N GLY A 138 1.47 -14.40 4.06
CA GLY A 138 1.23 -15.10 5.33
C GLY A 138 2.26 -14.81 6.42
N SER A 139 3.11 -13.80 6.26
CA SER A 139 4.12 -13.40 7.24
C SER A 139 3.51 -12.95 8.57
N VAL A 140 2.25 -12.52 8.58
CA VAL A 140 1.54 -12.07 9.79
C VAL A 140 0.36 -12.98 10.09
N HIS A 141 0.30 -13.48 11.32
CA HIS A 141 -0.86 -14.24 11.80
C HIS A 141 -2.06 -13.32 12.05
N PHE A 142 -3.21 -13.63 11.45
CA PHE A 142 -4.48 -12.90 11.65
C PHE A 142 -5.42 -13.58 12.66
N TYR A 143 -5.10 -14.78 13.15
CA TYR A 143 -5.85 -15.40 14.25
C TYR A 143 -5.44 -14.79 15.59
N ARG A 144 -6.08 -13.67 15.95
CA ARG A 144 -5.73 -12.85 17.13
C ARG A 144 -6.95 -12.49 17.97
N GLY A 145 -6.68 -12.07 19.21
CA GLY A 145 -7.71 -11.61 20.14
C GLY A 145 -8.24 -10.21 19.82
N TRP A 146 -9.36 -9.85 20.44
CA TRP A 146 -10.05 -8.58 20.25
C TRP A 146 -9.14 -7.35 20.37
N ASN A 147 -8.35 -7.28 21.45
CA ASN A 147 -7.49 -6.14 21.71
C ASN A 147 -6.46 -5.87 20.60
N ASP A 148 -6.06 -6.90 19.84
CA ASP A 148 -5.14 -6.73 18.71
C ASP A 148 -5.89 -6.17 17.50
N TYR A 149 -7.12 -6.63 17.24
CA TYR A 149 -7.97 -6.08 16.18
C TYR A 149 -8.40 -4.63 16.43
N GLU A 150 -8.60 -4.26 17.69
CA GLU A 150 -8.91 -2.89 18.08
C GLU A 150 -7.70 -1.95 17.85
N ARG A 151 -6.50 -2.37 18.28
CA ARG A 151 -5.27 -1.57 18.17
C ARG A 151 -4.61 -1.58 16.80
N GLY A 152 -4.77 -2.67 16.05
CA GLY A 152 -3.98 -2.96 14.85
C GLY A 152 -2.77 -3.85 15.14
N PHE A 153 -2.27 -4.52 14.09
CA PHE A 153 -1.10 -5.40 14.13
C PHE A 153 -0.48 -5.56 12.73
N GLY A 154 0.76 -6.05 12.68
CA GLY A 154 1.52 -6.25 11.43
C GLY A 154 2.48 -5.10 11.15
N ASP A 155 2.92 -5.01 9.90
CA ASP A 155 3.86 -3.99 9.40
C ASP A 155 3.15 -3.10 8.36
N LEU A 156 3.18 -1.77 8.54
CA LEU A 156 2.52 -0.85 7.62
C LEU A 156 3.03 -0.98 6.19
N GLU A 157 4.29 -1.37 5.99
CA GLU A 157 4.89 -1.61 4.67
C GLU A 157 4.77 -3.08 4.20
N GLY A 158 4.12 -3.95 4.99
CA GLY A 158 3.95 -5.38 4.72
C GLY A 158 2.52 -5.86 4.96
N GLU A 159 2.37 -7.08 5.48
CA GLU A 159 1.05 -7.57 5.91
C GLU A 159 0.60 -6.90 7.19
N MET A 160 -0.63 -6.37 7.21
CA MET A 160 -1.13 -5.63 8.37
C MET A 160 -2.64 -5.54 8.46
N TRP A 161 -3.07 -5.20 9.67
CA TRP A 161 -4.39 -4.71 10.00
C TRP A 161 -4.24 -3.38 10.74
N LEU A 162 -4.82 -2.31 10.19
CA LEU A 162 -4.61 -0.96 10.73
C LEU A 162 -5.13 -0.80 12.16
N GLY A 163 -6.23 -1.47 12.50
CA GLY A 163 -6.89 -1.39 13.81
C GLY A 163 -8.26 -0.71 13.73
N LEU A 164 -9.26 -1.30 14.39
CA LEU A 164 -10.64 -0.78 14.38
C LEU A 164 -10.75 0.61 15.00
N GLY A 165 -9.94 0.92 16.02
CA GLY A 165 -9.86 2.26 16.58
C GLY A 165 -9.53 3.30 15.50
N LYS A 166 -8.40 3.11 14.81
CA LYS A 166 -7.95 4.01 13.73
C LYS A 166 -8.92 4.05 12.54
N ILE A 167 -9.50 2.92 12.16
CA ILE A 167 -10.51 2.84 11.08
C ILE A 167 -11.76 3.64 11.45
N HIS A 168 -12.22 3.55 12.69
CA HIS A 168 -13.31 4.39 13.20
C HIS A 168 -12.94 5.87 13.13
N GLU A 169 -11.75 6.24 13.64
CA GLU A 169 -11.29 7.64 13.62
C GLU A 169 -11.25 8.22 12.20
N LEU A 170 -10.74 7.45 11.24
CA LEU A 170 -10.78 7.79 9.82
C LEU A 170 -12.22 7.99 9.35
N THR A 171 -13.02 6.93 9.39
CA THR A 171 -14.35 6.94 8.77
C THR A 171 -15.34 7.91 9.42
N TYR A 172 -15.10 8.30 10.68
CA TYR A 172 -15.86 9.35 11.37
C TYR A 172 -15.44 10.76 10.93
N SER A 173 -14.16 10.96 10.60
CA SER A 173 -13.60 12.28 10.29
C SER A 173 -14.18 12.89 9.01
N ARG A 174 -14.44 12.04 8.01
CA ARG A 174 -15.07 12.40 6.74
C ARG A 174 -15.65 11.15 6.08
N ARG A 175 -16.36 11.32 4.97
CA ARG A 175 -16.80 10.17 4.16
C ARG A 175 -15.61 9.55 3.45
N TYR A 176 -15.53 8.22 3.49
CA TYR A 176 -14.57 7.43 2.73
C TYR A 176 -15.30 6.42 1.85
N GLU A 177 -14.75 6.13 0.68
CA GLU A 177 -15.07 4.92 -0.09
C GLU A 177 -14.15 3.77 0.32
N LEU A 178 -14.63 2.53 0.19
CA LEU A 178 -13.86 1.31 0.45
C LEU A 178 -13.64 0.56 -0.85
N HIS A 179 -12.39 0.24 -1.16
CA HIS A 179 -12.02 -0.70 -2.22
C HIS A 179 -11.41 -1.95 -1.60
N VAL A 180 -11.86 -3.11 -2.05
CA VAL A 180 -11.28 -4.41 -1.70
C VAL A 180 -10.79 -5.05 -2.98
N ILE A 181 -9.50 -5.35 -3.04
CA ILE A 181 -8.88 -6.04 -4.16
C ILE A 181 -8.44 -7.41 -3.68
N LEU A 182 -8.86 -8.42 -4.43
CA LEU A 182 -8.52 -9.82 -4.23
C LEU A 182 -7.76 -10.28 -5.46
N GLU A 183 -6.67 -11.01 -5.27
CA GLU A 183 -5.90 -11.62 -6.34
C GLU A 183 -5.60 -13.07 -6.01
N ASP A 184 -5.95 -13.97 -6.93
CA ASP A 184 -5.65 -15.39 -6.81
C ASP A 184 -4.21 -15.71 -7.26
N TRP A 185 -3.79 -16.97 -7.06
CA TRP A 185 -2.44 -17.43 -7.43
C TRP A 185 -2.16 -17.39 -8.94
N ASP A 186 -3.20 -17.33 -9.78
CA ASP A 186 -3.09 -17.19 -11.23
C ASP A 186 -2.99 -15.70 -11.66
N GLY A 187 -3.00 -14.78 -10.69
CA GLY A 187 -2.93 -13.33 -10.90
C GLY A 187 -4.26 -12.72 -11.34
N VAL A 188 -5.38 -13.44 -11.22
CA VAL A 188 -6.70 -12.95 -11.56
C VAL A 188 -7.21 -12.08 -10.43
N ARG A 189 -7.51 -10.82 -10.76
CA ARG A 189 -7.97 -9.82 -9.79
C ARG A 189 -9.48 -9.68 -9.81
N ALA A 190 -10.09 -9.69 -8.62
CA ALA A 190 -11.45 -9.24 -8.39
C ALA A 190 -11.43 -7.95 -7.55
N ILE A 191 -12.25 -6.97 -7.93
CA ILE A 191 -12.30 -5.67 -7.24
C ILE A 191 -13.74 -5.43 -6.81
N ASP A 192 -13.91 -5.13 -5.53
CA ASP A 192 -15.17 -4.70 -4.94
C ASP A 192 -15.02 -3.28 -4.42
N ARG A 193 -16.05 -2.45 -4.64
CA ARG A 193 -16.07 -1.04 -4.24
C ARG A 193 -17.38 -0.74 -3.54
N TYR A 194 -17.28 0.08 -2.50
CA TYR A 194 -18.40 0.60 -1.74
C TYR A 194 -18.29 2.11 -1.66
N SER A 195 -19.28 2.83 -2.18
CA SER A 195 -19.23 4.29 -2.31
C SER A 195 -19.29 5.06 -0.98
N SER A 196 -19.38 4.36 0.14
CA SER A 196 -19.37 4.90 1.50
C SER A 196 -19.02 3.77 2.46
N PHE A 197 -18.23 4.08 3.49
CA PHE A 197 -17.83 3.13 4.52
C PHE A 197 -17.70 3.87 5.86
N LEU A 198 -18.54 3.50 6.84
CA LEU A 198 -18.53 4.08 8.19
C LEU A 198 -18.56 3.00 9.24
N VAL A 199 -17.57 3.00 10.11
CA VAL A 199 -17.46 2.11 11.27
C VAL A 199 -17.81 2.89 12.53
N ALA A 200 -18.66 2.32 13.38
CA ALA A 200 -19.04 2.92 14.65
C ALA A 200 -17.88 2.94 15.66
N GLY A 201 -18.06 3.67 16.77
CA GLY A 201 -17.08 3.71 17.84
C GLY A 201 -17.09 2.46 18.74
N PRO A 202 -16.18 2.38 19.73
CA PRO A 202 -16.09 1.27 20.67
C PRO A 202 -17.38 1.07 21.49
N GLU A 203 -18.09 2.16 21.80
CA GLU A 203 -19.38 2.14 22.53
C GLU A 203 -20.46 1.32 21.81
N GLU A 204 -20.31 1.19 20.49
CA GLU A 204 -21.21 0.51 19.57
C GLU A 204 -20.55 -0.73 18.96
N GLY A 205 -19.43 -1.18 19.53
CA GLY A 205 -18.74 -2.39 19.11
C GLY A 205 -18.20 -2.34 17.67
N TYR A 206 -17.88 -1.15 17.15
CA TYR A 206 -17.37 -1.01 15.79
C TYR A 206 -18.30 -1.56 14.69
N MET A 207 -19.61 -1.49 14.91
CA MET A 207 -20.60 -1.88 13.89
C MET A 207 -20.44 -1.11 12.58
N LEU A 208 -20.61 -1.79 11.44
CA LEU A 208 -20.71 -1.15 10.14
C LEU A 208 -22.02 -0.36 10.06
N ARG A 209 -21.92 0.98 10.09
CA ARG A 209 -23.05 1.90 10.19
C ARG A 209 -23.56 2.38 8.84
N ASN A 210 -22.66 2.54 7.89
CA ASN A 210 -23.00 2.96 6.56
C ASN A 210 -22.11 2.23 5.58
N LEU A 211 -22.76 1.57 4.61
CA LEU A 211 -22.12 0.98 3.46
C LEU A 211 -22.82 1.54 2.23
N GLY A 212 -22.04 2.11 1.32
CA GLY A 212 -22.55 2.75 0.11
C GLY A 212 -23.02 1.72 -0.93
N ASN A 213 -23.26 2.21 -2.14
CA ASN A 213 -23.60 1.33 -3.25
C ASN A 213 -22.41 0.43 -3.55
N PHE A 214 -22.69 -0.87 -3.68
CA PHE A 214 -21.73 -1.85 -4.15
C PHE A 214 -21.52 -1.75 -5.67
N SER A 215 -20.28 -1.92 -6.09
CA SER A 215 -19.93 -2.27 -7.46
C SER A 215 -18.69 -3.16 -7.43
N GLY A 216 -18.71 -4.27 -8.15
CA GLY A 216 -17.55 -5.17 -8.13
C GLY A 216 -17.81 -6.50 -8.80
N SER A 217 -16.75 -7.28 -8.90
CA SER A 217 -16.76 -8.60 -9.56
C SER A 217 -16.59 -9.77 -8.61
N ALA A 218 -16.24 -9.56 -7.34
CA ALA A 218 -16.03 -10.66 -6.39
C ALA A 218 -17.33 -11.14 -5.73
N GLY A 219 -18.36 -10.29 -5.75
CA GLY A 219 -19.70 -10.56 -5.25
C GLY A 219 -19.97 -9.86 -3.92
N ASP A 220 -21.11 -9.18 -3.84
CA ASP A 220 -21.45 -8.29 -2.71
C ASP A 220 -21.66 -9.06 -1.40
N SER A 221 -20.57 -9.19 -0.65
CA SER A 221 -20.53 -9.95 0.59
C SER A 221 -20.82 -9.08 1.82
N LEU A 222 -20.77 -7.74 1.68
CA LEU A 222 -20.93 -6.81 2.79
C LEU A 222 -22.34 -6.18 2.87
N THR A 223 -23.09 -6.06 1.76
CA THR A 223 -24.44 -5.46 1.79
C THR A 223 -25.54 -6.44 2.21
N ASN A 224 -25.38 -7.75 1.97
CA ASN A 224 -26.38 -8.78 2.32
C ASN A 224 -26.45 -9.11 3.84
N TYR A 225 -25.87 -8.25 4.67
CA TYR A 225 -25.76 -8.35 6.12
C TYR A 225 -27.10 -8.51 6.87
N ASP A 226 -28.20 -7.93 6.38
CA ASP A 226 -29.49 -7.96 7.10
C ASP A 226 -30.20 -9.32 7.09
N LEU A 227 -29.95 -10.18 6.10
CA LEU A 227 -30.64 -11.47 5.95
C LEU A 227 -29.99 -12.59 6.79
N ASP A 228 -28.66 -12.67 6.80
CA ASP A 228 -27.92 -13.67 7.57
C ASP A 228 -28.04 -13.46 9.09
N MET A 229 -28.27 -12.23 9.54
CA MET A 229 -28.48 -11.92 10.95
C MET A 229 -29.83 -12.43 11.47
N ALA A 230 -30.87 -12.45 10.63
CA ALA A 230 -32.18 -12.99 11.02
C ALA A 230 -32.13 -14.51 11.17
N GLU A 231 -31.46 -15.21 10.23
CA GLU A 231 -31.31 -16.66 10.25
C GLU A 231 -30.38 -17.11 11.41
N MET A 232 -29.24 -16.43 11.61
CA MET A 232 -28.34 -16.73 12.72
C MET A 232 -28.90 -16.32 14.10
N ALA A 233 -29.75 -15.28 14.19
CA ALA A 233 -30.42 -14.92 15.44
C ALA A 233 -31.52 -15.92 15.81
N GLU A 234 -32.18 -16.53 14.82
CA GLU A 234 -33.16 -17.60 15.01
C GLU A 234 -32.46 -18.87 15.54
N GLU A 235 -31.33 -19.27 14.94
CA GLU A 235 -30.52 -20.43 15.39
C GLU A 235 -29.84 -20.24 16.76
N ARG A 236 -29.57 -19.00 17.15
CA ARG A 236 -28.93 -18.66 18.44
C ARG A 236 -29.93 -18.52 19.60
N LYS A 237 -31.22 -18.32 19.35
CA LYS A 237 -32.26 -18.37 20.40
C LYS A 237 -32.36 -19.75 21.05
N GLU A 238 -31.92 -20.81 20.37
CA GLU A 238 -31.93 -22.19 20.91
C GLU A 238 -30.73 -22.52 21.81
N ARG A 239 -29.68 -21.69 21.84
CA ARG A 239 -28.45 -21.94 22.63
C ARG A 239 -28.14 -20.76 23.55
N GLN A 240 -28.77 -20.73 24.72
CA GLN A 240 -28.75 -19.55 25.58
C GLN A 240 -27.59 -19.52 26.60
N LYS A 241 -27.09 -18.29 26.81
CA LYS A 241 -26.20 -17.76 27.89
C LYS A 241 -24.68 -17.97 27.76
N SER A 242 -24.00 -17.02 27.10
CA SER A 242 -22.89 -16.24 27.68
C SER A 242 -22.41 -15.11 26.74
N THR A 243 -22.55 -13.86 27.19
CA THR A 243 -21.69 -12.66 26.97
C THR A 243 -21.36 -12.13 25.56
N GLU A 244 -22.01 -11.00 25.23
CA GLU A 244 -21.46 -9.71 24.75
C GLU A 244 -20.57 -9.58 23.49
N ASN A 245 -20.34 -10.63 22.70
CA ASN A 245 -19.49 -10.52 21.49
C ASN A 245 -20.22 -10.70 20.15
N SER A 246 -21.56 -10.71 20.11
CA SER A 246 -22.31 -11.28 18.98
C SER A 246 -22.38 -10.43 17.70
N GLN A 247 -22.12 -9.12 17.75
CA GLN A 247 -22.13 -8.23 16.57
C GLN A 247 -20.72 -7.92 16.05
N ILE A 248 -19.71 -8.11 16.91
CA ILE A 248 -18.33 -7.65 16.74
C ILE A 248 -17.46 -8.71 16.05
N GLU A 249 -17.78 -9.99 16.26
CA GLU A 249 -17.14 -11.10 15.54
C GLU A 249 -17.39 -11.04 14.03
N LEU A 250 -18.36 -10.27 13.53
CA LEU A 250 -18.84 -10.42 12.14
C LEU A 250 -18.03 -9.64 11.09
N LEU A 251 -17.48 -8.44 11.34
CA LEU A 251 -16.66 -7.73 10.32
C LEU A 251 -15.30 -8.41 10.15
N VAL A 252 -14.70 -8.80 11.28
CA VAL A 252 -13.47 -9.58 11.32
C VAL A 252 -13.69 -10.97 10.74
N ARG A 253 -14.82 -11.64 11.06
CA ARG A 253 -15.20 -12.88 10.39
C ARG A 253 -15.60 -12.69 8.93
N LEU A 254 -16.19 -11.59 8.47
CA LEU A 254 -16.52 -11.40 7.04
C LEU A 254 -15.25 -11.20 6.22
N LEU A 255 -14.29 -10.42 6.72
CA LEU A 255 -12.97 -10.29 6.12
C LEU A 255 -12.15 -11.58 6.24
N GLN A 256 -12.30 -12.38 7.31
CA GLN A 256 -11.66 -13.70 7.43
C GLN A 256 -12.40 -14.81 6.63
N GLN A 257 -13.72 -14.74 6.48
CA GLN A 257 -14.57 -15.73 5.83
C GLN A 257 -14.58 -15.52 4.32
N GLN A 258 -14.34 -14.29 3.82
CA GLN A 258 -13.89 -14.10 2.44
C GLN A 258 -12.58 -14.85 2.20
N ASN A 259 -11.61 -14.79 3.13
CA ASN A 259 -10.36 -15.54 3.02
C ASN A 259 -10.65 -17.05 3.03
N GLU A 260 -11.42 -17.57 3.99
CA GLU A 260 -11.74 -19.00 4.11
C GLU A 260 -12.62 -19.53 2.96
N HIS A 261 -13.55 -18.74 2.42
CA HIS A 261 -14.40 -19.12 1.29
C HIS A 261 -13.63 -19.19 -0.03
N LEU A 262 -12.58 -18.36 -0.18
CA LEU A 262 -11.62 -18.47 -1.28
C LEU A 262 -10.71 -19.69 -1.09
N THR A 263 -10.19 -19.92 0.12
CA THR A 263 -9.44 -21.14 0.47
C THR A 263 -10.27 -22.43 0.28
N MET A 264 -11.59 -22.40 0.52
CA MET A 264 -12.48 -23.55 0.30
C MET A 264 -12.89 -23.75 -1.17
N LYS A 265 -13.00 -22.68 -1.98
CA LYS A 265 -13.19 -22.81 -3.44
C LYS A 265 -11.96 -23.45 -4.11
N LEU A 266 -10.78 -23.22 -3.54
CA LEU A 266 -9.50 -23.87 -3.86
C LEU A 266 -9.50 -25.38 -3.59
N GLN A 267 -9.92 -25.83 -2.41
CA GLN A 267 -9.93 -27.26 -2.06
C GLN A 267 -10.81 -28.09 -3.01
N ARG A 268 -11.93 -27.53 -3.48
CA ARG A 268 -12.82 -28.21 -4.45
C ARG A 268 -12.27 -28.27 -5.88
N LEU A 269 -11.36 -27.35 -6.25
CA LEU A 269 -10.64 -27.39 -7.53
C LEU A 269 -9.45 -28.36 -7.48
N GLU A 270 -8.77 -28.47 -6.33
CA GLU A 270 -7.72 -29.46 -6.09
C GLU A 270 -8.26 -30.89 -6.07
N ASP A 271 -9.41 -31.16 -5.44
CA ASP A 271 -10.05 -32.49 -5.47
C ASP A 271 -10.51 -32.91 -6.89
N HIS A 272 -10.75 -31.94 -7.78
CA HIS A 272 -11.10 -32.21 -9.18
C HIS A 272 -9.84 -32.44 -10.06
N TYR A 273 -8.66 -31.99 -9.64
CA TYR A 273 -7.39 -32.11 -10.40
C TYR A 273 -6.38 -33.11 -9.81
N THR A 274 -6.48 -33.51 -8.54
CA THR A 274 -5.65 -34.57 -7.95
C THR A 274 -6.18 -35.97 -8.28
N ASN A 275 -6.12 -36.30 -9.57
CA ASN A 275 -5.93 -37.69 -10.01
C ASN A 275 -4.66 -37.88 -10.83
N LEU A 276 -3.82 -36.84 -10.99
CA LEU A 276 -2.53 -36.97 -11.66
C LEU A 276 -1.45 -36.16 -10.93
N THR A 277 -0.54 -36.93 -10.31
CA THR A 277 0.85 -36.62 -9.93
C THR A 277 1.12 -35.85 -8.62
N ASN A 278 1.74 -36.60 -7.70
CA ASN A 278 2.45 -36.12 -6.51
C ASN A 278 3.46 -35.02 -6.87
N VAL A 279 3.12 -33.77 -6.59
CA VAL A 279 4.09 -32.70 -6.46
C VAL A 279 3.81 -32.02 -5.13
N ARG A 280 4.86 -31.86 -4.31
CA ARG A 280 4.82 -31.09 -3.07
C ARG A 280 4.40 -29.66 -3.41
N GLN A 281 3.17 -29.27 -3.06
CA GLN A 281 2.74 -27.88 -3.12
C GLN A 281 3.29 -27.15 -1.88
N GLU A 282 4.16 -26.17 -2.12
CA GLU A 282 4.41 -25.09 -1.17
C GLU A 282 3.09 -24.33 -0.98
N GLN A 283 2.68 -24.13 0.27
CA GLN A 283 1.55 -23.28 0.60
C GLN A 283 1.86 -21.86 0.13
N LYS A 284 1.21 -21.41 -0.94
CA LYS A 284 1.19 -20.01 -1.37
C LYS A 284 -0.22 -19.49 -1.13
N GLU A 285 -0.30 -18.38 -0.38
CA GLU A 285 -1.55 -17.77 0.07
C GLU A 285 -2.07 -16.75 -0.95
N ASP A 286 -3.39 -16.58 -1.01
CA ASP A 286 -4.07 -15.53 -1.80
C ASP A 286 -3.74 -14.13 -1.24
N SER A 287 -3.72 -13.11 -2.10
CA SER A 287 -3.46 -11.72 -1.68
C SER A 287 -4.71 -10.85 -1.66
N ILE A 288 -4.80 -10.01 -0.63
CA ILE A 288 -5.96 -9.16 -0.35
C ILE A 288 -5.47 -7.81 0.12
N ILE A 289 -5.96 -6.74 -0.49
CA ILE A 289 -5.67 -5.39 -0.06
C ILE A 289 -6.97 -4.60 0.04
N SER A 290 -7.18 -3.98 1.20
CA SER A 290 -8.33 -3.11 1.48
C SER A 290 -7.87 -1.66 1.61
N TYR A 291 -8.54 -0.76 0.90
CA TYR A 291 -8.18 0.64 0.76
C TYR A 291 -9.33 1.59 1.12
N PHE A 292 -9.01 2.76 1.68
CA PHE A 292 -9.93 3.89 1.88
C PHE A 292 -9.53 5.13 1.10
N LYS A 293 -10.50 5.91 0.58
CA LYS A 293 -10.26 7.23 -0.02
C LYS A 293 -11.32 8.25 0.37
#